data_AF-X1V3G2-F1
#
_entry.id   AF-X1V3G2-F1
#
_cell.length_a   1.000
_cell.length_b   1.000
_cell.length_c   1.000
_cell.angle_alpha   90.00
_cell.angle_beta   90.00
_cell.angle_gamma   90.00
#
_symmetry.space_group_name_H-M   'P 1'
#
loop_
_entity.id
_entity.type
_entity.pdbx_description
1 polymer ?
#
loop_
_entity_poly.entity_id
_entity_poly.type
_entity_poly.pdbx_seq_one_letter_code
_entity_poly.pdbx_strand_id
1 'polypeptide(L)' 'MRTELALREFINSRISLNRSPRTIEWYEDRLIPFAISCPTFPRRPEPIE' A
#
# COMPACT_ATOMS: atom_id res chain seq x y z
N MET A 1 -4.26 -12.69 1.03
CA MET A 1 -3.61 -11.53 0.43
C MET A 1 -2.42 -11.17 1.29
N ARG A 2 -1.23 -11.08 0.70
CA ARG A 2 -0.05 -10.50 1.36
C ARG A 2 -0.11 -8.99 1.18
N THR A 3 0.09 -8.23 2.25
CA THR A 3 0.00 -6.77 2.21
C THR A 3 1.02 -6.16 1.24
N GLU A 4 2.21 -6.77 1.14
CA GLU A 4 3.24 -6.39 0.16
C GLU A 4 2.75 -6.50 -1.30
N LEU A 5 2.03 -7.58 -1.63
CA LEU A 5 1.50 -7.77 -2.98
C LEU A 5 0.45 -6.70 -3.31
N ALA A 6 -0.47 -6.43 -2.37
CA ALA A 6 -1.48 -5.40 -2.52
C ALA A 6 -0.85 -3.99 -2.64
N LEU A 7 0.21 -3.72 -1.88
CA LEU A 7 0.97 -2.48 -1.99
C LEU A 7 1.62 -2.34 -3.37
N ARG A 8 2.25 -3.41 -3.88
CA ARG A 8 2.89 -3.39 -5.20
C ARG A 8 1.87 -3.13 -6.31
N GLU A 9 0.71 -3.77 -6.27
CA GLU A 9 -0.39 -3.52 -7.21
C GLU A 9 -0.90 -2.08 -7.12
N PHE A 10 -1.03 -1.55 -5.91
CA PHE A 10 -1.41 -0.16 -5.68
C PHE A 10 -0.41 0.82 -6.28
N ILE A 11 0.90 0.66 -6.01
CA ILE A 11 1.95 1.55 -6.55
C ILE A 11 1.98 1.49 -8.07
N ASN A 12 1.92 0.29 -8.66
CA ASN A 12 1.84 0.12 -10.12
C ASN A 12 0.64 0.87 -10.71
N SER A 13 -0.54 0.78 -10.07
CA SER A 13 -1.73 1.53 -10.49
C SER A 13 -1.50 3.05 -10.45
N ARG A 14 -0.80 3.58 -9.44
CA ARG A 14 -0.49 5.02 -9.35
C ARG A 14 0.52 5.47 -10.41
N ILE A 15 1.50 4.64 -10.74
CA ILE A 15 2.46 4.91 -11.82
C ILE A 15 1.73 4.93 -13.18
N SER A 16 0.85 3.96 -13.45
CA SER A 16 0.05 3.93 -14.69
C SER A 16 -0.88 5.13 -14.85
N LEU A 17 -1.30 5.75 -13.74
CA LEU A 17 -2.07 7.00 -13.74
C LEU A 17 -1.20 8.26 -13.90
N ASN A 18 0.07 8.10 -14.26
CA ASN A 18 1.03 9.17 -14.51
C ASN A 18 1.19 10.13 -13.31
N ARG A 19 1.10 9.60 -12.08
CA ARG A 19 1.37 10.38 -10.86
C ARG A 19 2.84 10.79 -10.81
N SER A 20 3.11 11.94 -10.22
CA SER A 20 4.49 12.43 -10.14
C SER A 20 5.37 11.48 -9.33
N PRO A 21 6.67 11.34 -9.67
CA PRO A 21 7.60 10.48 -8.93
C PRO A 21 7.62 10.78 -7.43
N ARG A 22 7.60 12.07 -7.06
CA ARG A 22 7.52 12.52 -5.66
C ARG A 22 6.28 12.02 -4.92
N THR A 23 5.16 11.85 -5.62
CA THR A 23 3.93 11.30 -5.04
C THR A 23 4.07 9.79 -4.81
N ILE A 24 4.74 9.09 -5.73
CA ILE A 24 5.03 7.65 -5.58
C ILE A 24 5.97 7.42 -4.40
N GLU A 25 7.06 8.18 -4.30
CA GLU A 25 7.99 8.13 -3.17
C GLU A 25 7.27 8.36 -1.83
N TRP A 26 6.35 9.33 -1.78
CA TRP A 26 5.54 9.58 -0.58
C TRP A 26 4.68 8.37 -0.20
N TYR A 27 4.09 7.66 -1.17
CA TYR A 27 3.33 6.44 -0.90
C TYR A 27 4.23 5.30 -0.42
N GLU A 28 5.38 5.10 -1.04
CA GLU A 28 6.34 4.06 -0.64
C GLU A 28 6.84 4.30 0.79
N ASP A 29 7.26 5.53 1.11
CA ASP A 29 7.74 5.92 2.45
C ASP A 29 6.71 5.61 3.56
N ARG A 30 5.42 5.82 3.27
CA ARG A 30 4.34 5.60 4.24
C ARG A 30 3.87 4.15 4.32
N LEU A 31 3.77 3.47 3.18
CA LEU A 31 3.09 2.17 3.10
C LEU A 31 4.04 0.98 3.21
N ILE A 32 5.33 1.12 2.88
CA ILE A 32 6.32 0.05 3.08
C ILE A 32 6.44 -0.32 4.56
N PRO A 33 6.61 0.64 5.51
CA PRO A 33 6.66 0.31 6.94
C PRO A 33 5.38 -0.41 7.41
N PHE A 34 4.23 0.03 6.93
CA PHE A 34 2.95 -0.63 7.22
C PHE A 34 2.90 -2.07 6.71
N ALA A 35 3.34 -2.32 5.47
CA ALA A 35 3.35 -3.66 4.90
C ALA A 35 4.28 -4.63 5.66
N ILE A 36 5.38 -4.11 6.21
CA ILE A 36 6.31 -4.86 7.06
C ILE A 36 5.65 -5.19 8.42
N SER A 37 5.03 -4.20 9.08
CA SER A 37 4.39 -4.40 10.38
C SER A 37 3.10 -5.24 10.29
N CYS A 38 2.40 -5.18 9.17
CA CYS A 38 1.13 -5.87 8.93
C CYS A 38 1.24 -6.75 7.68
N PRO A 39 1.89 -7.91 7.74
CA PRO A 39 2.18 -8.76 6.56
C PRO A 39 0.92 -9.39 5.95
N THR A 40 -0.17 -9.46 6.71
CA THR A 40 -1.44 -10.07 6.30
C THR A 40 -2.54 -9.03 6.38
N PHE A 41 -3.23 -8.78 5.27
CA PHE A 41 -4.40 -7.91 5.28
C PHE A 41 -5.52 -8.59 6.09
N PRO A 42 -6.10 -7.93 7.10
CA PRO A 42 -7.26 -8.49 7.79
C PRO A 42 -8.37 -8.64 6.76
N ARG A 43 -8.80 -9.89 6.52
CA ARG A 43 -9.88 -10.21 5.56
C ARG A 43 -11.23 -9.64 6.00
N ARG A 44 -11.36 -9.26 7.26
CA ARG A 44 -12.54 -8.61 7.81
C ARG A 44 -12.09 -7.31 8.48
N PRO A 45 -12.60 -6.15 8.03
CA PRO A 45 -12.47 -4.94 8.82
C PRO A 45 -13.20 -5.20 10.15
N GLU A 46 -12.50 -5.01 11.25
CA GLU A 46 -13.15 -4.90 12.56
C GLU A 46 -13.96 -3.59 12.59
N PRO A 47 -15.06 -3.53 13.36
CA PRO A 47 -15.77 -2.28 13.55
C PRO A 47 -14.81 -1.20 14.05
N ILE A 48 -14.91 0.00 13.49
CA ILE A 48 -14.24 1.18 14.03
C ILE A 48 -15.09 1.62 15.22
N GLU A 49 -14.54 1.51 16.44
CA GLU A 49 -15.16 2.08 17.65
C GLU A 49 -15.11 3.61 17.66
#